data_AF-W6A8C4-F1
#
_entry.id   AF-W6A8C4-F1
#
_cell.length_a   1.000
_cell.length_b   1.000
_cell.length_c   1.000
_cell.angle_alpha   90.00
_cell.angle_beta   90.00
_cell.angle_gamma   90.00
#
_symmetry.space_group_name_H-M   'P 1'
#
loop_
_entity.id
_entity.type
_entity.pdbx_description
1 polymer ?
#
loop_
_entity_poly.entity_id
_entity_poly.type
_entity_poly.pdbx_seq_one_letter_code
_entity_poly.pdbx_strand_id
1 'polypeptide(L)'
;MYLATWTEVTNTIMTCISTVTIVSASLIIPFLLRRFNDKKMRMESGEKLLADAFDKYFSDEYPKNNFEWYVAEIKSIQIKFDINYVHCKNCNKHCKTDKYMEFFKGYPKNIPELNNFYFTTSRFSFKFEMNVLMCYKCGGKPKVKKIKKEKTN
;
A
#
# COMPACT_ATOMS: atom_id res chain seq x y z
N MET A 1 12.67 53.93 31.84
CA MET A 1 13.55 53.40 30.78
C MET A 1 13.65 51.88 30.79
N TYR A 2 13.90 51.22 31.94
CA TYR A 2 14.06 49.75 32.04
C TYR A 2 12.89 48.92 31.47
N LEU A 3 11.64 49.30 31.76
CA LEU A 3 10.46 48.57 31.26
C LEU A 3 10.34 48.59 29.74
N ALA A 4 10.68 49.71 29.09
CA ALA A 4 10.61 49.86 27.63
C ALA A 4 11.63 48.95 26.92
N THR A 5 12.84 48.85 27.49
CA THR A 5 13.91 48.00 26.95
C THR A 5 13.56 46.51 27.07
N TRP A 6 12.92 46.09 28.17
CA TRP A 6 12.46 44.71 28.33
C TRP A 6 11.30 44.36 27.38
N THR A 7 10.35 45.28 27.18
CA THR A 7 9.26 45.07 26.21
C THR A 7 9.76 44.96 24.77
N GLU A 8 10.76 45.75 24.38
CA GLU A 8 11.40 45.67 23.07
C GLU A 8 12.14 44.34 22.87
N VAL A 9 12.88 43.88 23.88
CA VAL A 9 13.55 42.57 23.86
C VAL A 9 12.55 41.43 23.73
N THR A 10 11.45 41.43 24.49
CA THR A 10 10.42 40.38 24.38
C THR A 10 9.72 40.40 23.03
N ASN A 11 9.42 41.58 22.48
CA ASN A 11 8.82 41.69 21.15
C ASN A 11 9.76 41.20 20.06
N THR A 12 11.05 41.49 20.17
CA THR A 12 12.06 41.05 19.21
C THR A 12 12.22 39.52 19.23
N ILE A 13 12.23 38.92 20.41
CA ILE A 13 12.29 37.45 20.56
C ILE A 13 11.03 36.78 19.98
N MET A 14 9.84 37.29 20.30
CA MET A 14 8.58 36.75 19.78
C MET A 14 8.47 36.90 18.26
N THR A 15 8.95 38.03 17.72
CA THR A 15 9.00 38.26 16.28
C THR A 15 9.97 37.27 15.63
N CYS A 16 11.17 37.09 16.20
CA CYS A 16 12.16 36.14 15.69
C CYS A 16 11.63 34.70 15.69
N ILE A 17 10.97 34.26 16.77
CA ILE A 17 10.32 32.93 16.83
C ILE A 17 9.24 32.80 15.76
N SER A 18 8.42 33.83 15.59
CA SER A 18 7.35 33.83 14.59
C SER A 18 7.91 33.77 13.16
N THR A 19 8.94 34.56 12.86
CA THR A 19 9.58 34.56 11.54
C THR A 19 10.24 33.22 11.25
N VAL A 20 10.98 32.64 12.20
CA VAL A 20 11.58 31.30 12.05
C VAL A 20 10.48 30.26 11.84
N THR A 21 9.38 30.31 12.59
CA THR A 21 8.27 29.36 12.44
C THR A 21 7.62 29.46 11.07
N ILE A 22 7.37 30.68 10.56
CA ILE A 22 6.78 30.90 9.24
C ILE A 22 7.73 30.40 8.14
N VAL A 23 9.02 30.70 8.22
CA VAL A 23 10.02 30.22 7.25
C VAL A 23 10.12 28.70 7.29
N SER A 24 10.16 28.11 8.48
CA SER A 24 10.17 26.65 8.69
C SER A 24 8.94 26.00 8.07
N ALA A 25 7.75 26.51 8.39
CA ALA A 25 6.48 26.02 7.87
C ALA A 25 6.43 26.16 6.33
N SER A 26 6.90 27.28 5.79
CA SER A 26 6.93 27.54 4.35
C SER A 26 7.82 26.55 3.58
N LEU A 27 8.82 25.95 4.23
CA LEU A 27 9.67 24.92 3.62
C LEU A 27 9.16 23.50 3.88
N ILE A 28 8.68 23.23 5.11
CA ILE A 28 8.23 21.91 5.54
C ILE A 28 6.90 21.53 4.87
N ILE A 29 5.94 22.45 4.77
CA ILE A 29 4.62 22.18 4.18
C ILE A 29 4.73 21.74 2.72
N PRO A 30 5.38 22.47 1.79
CA PRO A 30 5.49 22.02 0.40
C PRO A 30 6.29 20.73 0.27
N PHE A 31 7.30 20.50 1.10
CA PHE A 31 8.03 19.23 1.12
C PHE A 31 7.11 18.06 1.51
N LEU A 32 6.31 18.21 2.57
CA LEU A 32 5.33 17.22 2.99
C LEU A 32 4.27 17.00 1.90
N LEU A 33 3.68 18.07 1.35
CA LEU A 33 2.66 17.99 0.30
C LEU A 33 3.17 17.24 -0.94
N ARG A 34 4.36 17.59 -1.44
CA ARG A 34 4.99 16.90 -2.58
C ARG A 34 5.17 15.42 -2.27
N ARG A 35 5.71 15.10 -1.08
CA ARG A 35 5.95 13.73 -0.66
C ARG A 35 4.66 12.91 -0.51
N PHE A 36 3.58 13.51 -0.03
CA PHE A 36 2.27 12.86 0.06
C PHE A 36 1.65 12.62 -1.31
N ASN A 37 1.73 13.60 -2.23
CA ASN A 37 1.26 13.45 -3.61
C ASN A 37 2.04 12.37 -4.36
N ASP A 38 3.36 12.39 -4.30
CA ASP A 38 4.21 11.37 -4.94
C ASP A 38 3.84 9.96 -4.45
N LYS A 39 3.52 9.82 -3.16
CA LYS A 39 3.10 8.55 -2.55
C LYS A 39 1.72 8.11 -3.04
N LYS A 40 0.76 9.04 -3.08
CA LYS A 40 -0.60 8.77 -3.57
C LYS A 40 -0.55 8.32 -5.04
N MET A 41 0.16 9.06 -5.89
CA MET A 41 0.33 8.71 -7.30
C MET A 41 1.00 7.34 -7.49
N ARG A 42 2.01 7.01 -6.67
CA ARG A 42 2.62 5.68 -6.68
C ARG A 42 1.66 4.56 -6.26
N MET A 43 0.83 4.79 -5.24
CA MET A 43 -0.17 3.82 -4.80
C MET A 43 -1.23 3.58 -5.89
N GLU A 44 -1.80 4.66 -6.43
CA GLU A 44 -2.79 4.59 -7.51
C GLU A 44 -2.21 3.93 -8.76
N SER A 45 -0.95 4.21 -9.10
CA SER A 45 -0.26 3.53 -10.19
C SER A 45 -0.08 2.04 -9.93
N GLY A 46 0.20 1.62 -8.70
CA GLY A 46 0.33 0.22 -8.32
C GLY A 46 -1.01 -0.52 -8.42
N GLU A 47 -2.08 0.07 -7.89
CA GLU A 47 -3.43 -0.49 -7.96
C GLU A 47 -3.91 -0.59 -9.41
N LYS A 48 -3.65 0.42 -10.23
CA LYS A 48 -3.99 0.39 -11.65
C LYS A 48 -3.28 -0.74 -12.40
N LEU A 49 -2.01 -1.00 -12.10
CA LEU A 49 -1.26 -2.11 -12.72
C LEU A 49 -1.77 -3.48 -12.27
N LEU A 50 -2.16 -3.62 -11.00
CA LEU A 50 -2.77 -4.85 -10.51
C LEU A 50 -4.14 -5.12 -11.15
N ALA A 51 -4.96 -4.08 -11.30
CA ALA A 51 -6.25 -4.16 -11.97
C ALA A 51 -6.08 -4.53 -13.46
N ASP A 52 -5.18 -3.83 -14.17
CA ASP A 52 -4.88 -4.11 -15.58
C ASP A 52 -4.34 -5.54 -15.78
N ALA A 53 -3.46 -6.03 -14.90
CA ALA A 53 -2.97 -7.41 -14.95
C ALA A 53 -4.09 -8.43 -14.70
N PHE A 54 -5.01 -8.13 -13.78
CA PHE A 54 -6.17 -8.97 -13.49
C PHE A 54 -7.12 -9.01 -14.70
N ASP A 55 -7.50 -7.85 -15.24
CA ASP A 55 -8.39 -7.73 -16.39
C ASP A 55 -7.82 -8.46 -17.61
N LYS A 56 -6.51 -8.30 -17.88
CA LYS A 56 -5.80 -9.00 -18.97
C LYS A 56 -5.71 -10.52 -18.80
N TYR A 57 -5.76 -11.02 -17.57
CA TYR A 57 -5.75 -12.47 -17.30
C TYR A 57 -7.14 -13.08 -17.45
N PHE A 58 -8.21 -12.35 -17.14
CA PHE A 58 -9.59 -12.81 -17.28
C PHE A 58 -10.26 -12.39 -18.60
N SER A 59 -9.60 -11.57 -19.41
CA SER A 59 -10.13 -11.11 -20.70
C SER A 59 -9.95 -12.16 -21.79
N ASP A 60 -11.02 -12.40 -22.54
CA ASP A 60 -11.03 -13.25 -23.73
C ASP A 60 -10.24 -12.64 -24.91
N GLU A 61 -9.93 -11.33 -24.85
CA GLU A 61 -9.16 -10.63 -25.88
C GLU A 61 -7.67 -11.03 -25.90
N TYR A 62 -7.15 -11.55 -24.79
CA TYR A 62 -5.74 -11.91 -24.64
C TYR A 62 -5.55 -13.40 -24.27
N PRO A 63 -5.88 -14.34 -25.16
CA PRO A 63 -5.82 -15.78 -24.85
C PRO A 63 -4.41 -16.31 -24.58
N LYS A 64 -3.37 -15.53 -24.89
CA LYS A 64 -1.96 -15.84 -24.57
C LYS A 64 -1.60 -15.59 -23.12
N ASN A 65 -2.41 -14.80 -22.39
CA ASN A 65 -2.15 -14.44 -21.00
C ASN A 65 -2.60 -15.58 -20.09
N ASN A 66 -1.73 -16.58 -19.98
CA ASN A 66 -1.93 -17.70 -19.07
C ASN A 66 -1.61 -17.31 -17.62
N PHE A 67 -1.84 -18.23 -16.69
CA PHE A 67 -1.56 -18.00 -15.27
C PHE A 67 -0.08 -17.71 -14.98
N GLU A 68 0.84 -18.29 -15.75
CA GLU A 68 2.28 -18.04 -15.59
C GLU A 68 2.64 -16.59 -15.95
N TRP A 69 2.02 -16.05 -17.01
CA TRP A 69 2.11 -14.64 -17.36
C TRP A 69 1.57 -13.76 -16.22
N TYR A 70 0.40 -14.08 -15.67
CA TYR A 70 -0.18 -13.31 -14.56
C TYR A 70 0.74 -13.32 -13.32
N VAL A 71 1.29 -14.47 -12.95
CA VAL A 71 2.25 -14.59 -11.84
C VAL A 71 3.52 -13.78 -12.09
N ALA A 72 4.02 -13.77 -13.33
CA ALA A 72 5.19 -12.98 -13.72
C ALA A 72 4.89 -11.47 -13.61
N GLU A 73 3.70 -11.04 -14.01
CA GLU A 73 3.27 -9.64 -13.93
C GLU A 73 3.11 -9.18 -12.48
N ILE A 74 2.52 -10.00 -11.62
CA ILE A 74 2.47 -9.69 -10.18
C ILE A 74 3.88 -9.58 -9.59
N LYS A 75 4.83 -10.42 -10.01
CA LYS A 75 6.23 -10.34 -9.58
C LYS A 75 6.93 -9.09 -10.11
N SER A 76 6.65 -8.68 -11.35
CA SER A 76 7.21 -7.45 -11.95
C SER A 76 6.73 -6.22 -11.19
N ILE A 77 5.46 -6.18 -10.80
CA ILE A 77 4.87 -5.15 -9.95
C ILE A 77 5.54 -5.12 -8.57
N GLN A 78 5.74 -6.27 -7.93
CA GLN A 78 6.43 -6.33 -6.63
C GLN A 78 7.85 -5.74 -6.69
N ILE A 79 8.62 -6.05 -7.74
CA ILE A 79 9.96 -5.52 -7.93
C ILE A 79 9.92 -4.01 -8.20
N LYS A 80 9.00 -3.54 -9.05
CA LYS A 80 8.84 -2.12 -9.40
C LYS A 80 8.55 -1.24 -8.19
N PHE A 81 7.82 -1.77 -7.21
CA PHE A 81 7.43 -1.05 -5.99
C PHE A 81 8.23 -1.43 -4.73
N ASP A 82 9.32 -2.20 -4.88
CA ASP A 82 10.19 -2.66 -3.77
C ASP A 82 9.41 -3.37 -2.64
N ILE A 83 8.50 -4.26 -3.02
CA ILE A 83 7.67 -5.02 -2.09
C ILE A 83 8.39 -6.30 -1.71
N ASN A 84 8.92 -6.32 -0.48
CA ASN A 84 9.61 -7.49 0.07
C ASN A 84 8.68 -8.37 0.94
N TYR A 85 7.55 -7.81 1.36
CA TYR A 85 6.60 -8.47 2.24
C TYR A 85 5.16 -8.26 1.78
N VAL A 86 4.37 -9.31 1.93
CA VAL A 86 2.94 -9.32 1.71
C VAL A 86 2.23 -9.46 3.04
N HIS A 87 1.23 -8.63 3.28
CA HIS A 87 0.39 -8.69 4.46
C HIS A 87 -0.86 -9.55 4.20
N CYS A 88 -1.01 -10.62 4.98
CA CYS A 88 -2.15 -11.51 4.85
C CYS A 88 -3.33 -11.03 5.69
N LYS A 89 -4.51 -10.81 5.09
CA LYS A 89 -5.72 -10.37 5.81
C LYS A 89 -6.35 -11.47 6.67
N ASN A 90 -6.23 -12.74 6.28
CA ASN A 90 -6.80 -13.84 7.05
C ASN A 90 -6.07 -14.11 8.38
N CYS A 91 -4.75 -13.91 8.45
CA CYS A 91 -3.99 -14.13 9.69
C CYS A 91 -3.26 -12.88 10.23
N ASN A 92 -3.38 -11.73 9.55
CA ASN A 92 -2.71 -10.47 9.87
C ASN A 92 -1.17 -10.59 10.02
N LYS A 93 -0.57 -11.60 9.36
CA LYS A 93 0.89 -11.82 9.38
C LYS A 93 1.53 -11.30 8.10
N HIS A 94 2.72 -10.76 8.25
CA HIS A 94 3.61 -10.44 7.15
C HIS A 94 4.34 -11.71 6.68
N CYS A 95 4.36 -11.91 5.37
CA CYS A 95 4.99 -13.04 4.70
C CYS A 95 5.96 -12.52 3.64
N LYS A 96 7.14 -13.13 3.51
CA LYS A 96 8.07 -12.79 2.42
C LYS A 96 7.39 -13.05 1.07
N THR A 97 7.57 -12.14 0.12
CA THR A 97 7.02 -12.22 -1.24
C THR A 97 7.44 -13.50 -1.94
N ASP A 98 8.72 -13.89 -1.89
CA ASP A 98 9.23 -15.10 -2.56
C ASP A 98 8.45 -16.36 -2.18
N LYS A 99 8.33 -16.63 -0.87
CA LYS A 99 7.59 -17.77 -0.34
C LYS A 99 6.09 -17.69 -0.63
N TYR A 100 5.55 -16.48 -0.66
CA TYR A 100 4.15 -16.28 -1.03
C TYR A 100 3.91 -16.63 -2.50
N MET A 101 4.80 -16.20 -3.41
CA MET A 101 4.66 -16.47 -4.84
C MET A 101 4.81 -17.96 -5.16
N GLU A 102 5.68 -18.68 -4.45
CA GLU A 102 5.76 -20.15 -4.53
C GLU A 102 4.45 -20.82 -4.12
N PHE A 103 3.85 -20.38 -3.00
CA PHE A 103 2.55 -20.85 -2.56
C PHE A 103 1.43 -20.52 -3.56
N PHE A 104 1.43 -19.29 -4.09
CA PHE A 104 0.45 -18.81 -5.05
C PHE A 104 0.46 -19.65 -6.33
N LYS A 105 1.64 -20.09 -6.79
CA LYS A 105 1.78 -20.99 -7.95
C LYS A 105 1.12 -22.36 -7.75
N GLY A 106 1.15 -22.88 -6.51
CA GLY A 106 0.68 -24.23 -6.18
C GLY A 106 -0.75 -24.33 -5.65
N TYR A 107 -1.40 -23.21 -5.31
CA TYR A 107 -2.74 -23.21 -4.70
C TYR A 107 -3.85 -23.36 -5.75
N PRO A 108 -4.99 -24.04 -5.45
CA PRO A 108 -6.08 -24.22 -6.40
C PRO A 108 -6.60 -22.89 -6.98
N LYS A 109 -6.53 -22.83 -8.31
CA LYS A 109 -6.75 -21.66 -9.18
C LYS A 109 -8.22 -21.19 -9.28
N ASN A 110 -9.14 -21.94 -8.65
CA ASN A 110 -10.60 -21.74 -8.79
C ASN A 110 -11.18 -20.66 -7.88
N ILE A 111 -10.36 -19.96 -7.09
CA ILE A 111 -10.84 -18.92 -6.17
C ILE A 111 -10.34 -17.56 -6.67
N PRO A 112 -11.15 -16.79 -7.42
CA PRO A 112 -10.77 -15.44 -7.85
C PRO A 112 -10.45 -14.49 -6.69
N GLU A 113 -10.94 -14.78 -5.47
CA GLU A 113 -10.69 -14.01 -4.25
C GLU A 113 -9.23 -14.08 -3.75
N LEU A 114 -8.46 -15.10 -4.16
CA LEU A 114 -7.02 -15.20 -3.88
C LEU A 114 -6.17 -14.32 -4.81
N ASN A 115 -6.79 -13.73 -5.84
CA ASN A 115 -6.15 -12.83 -6.80
C ASN A 115 -6.38 -11.35 -6.49
N ASN A 116 -7.08 -11.03 -5.39
CA ASN A 116 -7.24 -9.64 -4.93
C ASN A 116 -5.99 -9.17 -4.19
N PHE A 117 -4.94 -8.94 -4.97
CA PHE A 117 -3.82 -8.11 -4.56
C PHE A 117 -4.31 -6.68 -4.48
N TYR A 118 -4.02 -6.00 -3.38
CA TYR A 118 -4.25 -4.57 -3.28
C TYR A 118 -3.17 -3.91 -2.45
N PHE A 119 -2.86 -2.67 -2.79
CA PHE A 119 -1.88 -1.91 -2.04
C PHE A 119 -2.51 -1.31 -0.79
N THR A 120 -1.77 -1.28 0.30
CA THR A 120 -2.04 -0.35 1.39
C THR A 120 -0.77 0.39 1.75
N THR A 121 -0.95 1.54 2.36
CA THR A 121 0.16 2.24 3.00
C THR A 121 0.14 1.90 4.49
N SER A 122 1.29 1.48 5.04
CA SER A 122 1.42 1.33 6.48
C SER A 122 1.23 2.70 7.16
N ARG A 123 0.49 2.70 8.27
CA ARG A 123 0.17 3.90 9.06
C ARG A 123 1.41 4.60 9.62
N PHE A 124 2.51 3.88 9.83
CA PHE A 124 3.68 4.40 10.55
C PHE A 124 4.96 4.44 9.71
N SER A 125 5.14 3.55 8.73
CA SER A 125 6.45 3.38 8.08
C SER A 125 6.55 3.96 6.66
N PHE A 126 5.50 4.60 6.13
CA PHE A 126 5.47 5.11 4.75
C PHE A 126 5.83 4.08 3.66
N LYS A 127 5.97 2.80 4.02
CA LYS A 127 6.26 1.70 3.11
C LYS A 127 4.98 1.27 2.40
N PHE A 128 5.13 0.94 1.12
CA PHE A 128 4.07 0.30 0.35
C PHE A 128 4.00 -1.16 0.78
N GLU A 129 2.79 -1.61 1.11
CA GLU A 129 2.53 -2.99 1.51
C GLU A 129 1.53 -3.57 0.55
N MET A 130 1.83 -4.74 -0.01
CA MET A 130 0.86 -5.49 -0.79
C MET A 130 0.07 -6.37 0.16
N ASN A 131 -1.25 -6.37 0.04
CA ASN A 131 -2.12 -7.24 0.81
C ASN A 131 -2.63 -8.39 -0.05
N VAL A 132 -2.83 -9.51 0.63
CA VAL A 132 -3.46 -10.71 0.06
C VAL A 132 -4.47 -11.25 1.04
N LEU A 133 -5.49 -11.93 0.51
CA LEU A 133 -6.55 -12.52 1.33
C LEU A 133 -5.98 -13.61 2.26
N MET A 134 -5.18 -14.52 1.72
CA MET A 134 -4.66 -15.70 2.43
C MET A 134 -3.18 -15.93 2.09
N CYS A 135 -2.41 -16.53 2.99
CA CYS A 135 -1.01 -16.90 2.75
C CYS A 135 -0.75 -18.37 3.12
N TYR A 136 0.45 -18.88 2.80
CA TYR A 136 0.88 -20.24 3.14
C TYR A 136 0.77 -20.56 4.64
N LYS A 137 0.93 -19.57 5.53
CA LYS A 137 0.82 -19.76 6.99
C LYS A 137 -0.62 -19.99 7.45
N CYS A 138 -1.62 -19.72 6.60
CA CYS A 138 -3.02 -19.96 6.93
C CYS A 138 -3.42 -21.44 6.83
N GLY A 139 -2.54 -22.33 6.33
CA GLY A 139 -2.68 -23.78 6.44
C GLY A 139 -3.94 -24.36 5.79
N GLY A 140 -4.45 -23.76 4.71
CA GLY A 140 -5.63 -24.25 4.01
C GLY A 140 -6.94 -24.21 4.82
N LYS A 141 -6.95 -23.57 6.00
CA LYS A 141 -8.16 -23.32 6.80
C LYS A 141 -8.61 -21.89 6.52
N PRO A 142 -9.51 -21.65 5.53
CA PRO A 142 -10.12 -20.33 5.40
C PRO A 142 -10.86 -20.03 6.71
N LYS A 143 -10.44 -18.98 7.43
CA LYS A 143 -11.33 -18.33 8.40
C LYS A 143 -12.26 -17.35 7.69
N VAL A 144 -12.53 -17.58 6.40
CA VAL A 144 -13.60 -16.91 5.70
C VAL A 144 -14.88 -17.49 6.28
N LYS A 145 -15.61 -16.72 7.07
CA LYS A 145 -16.98 -17.07 7.47
C LYS A 145 -17.69 -17.46 6.19
N LYS A 146 -18.10 -18.73 6.05
CA LYS A 146 -18.96 -19.16 4.95
C LYS A 146 -20.13 -18.18 4.92
N ILE A 147 -20.21 -17.37 3.86
CA ILE A 147 -21.44 -16.65 3.56
C ILE A 147 -22.46 -17.76 3.34
N LYS A 148 -23.39 -17.93 4.29
CA LYS A 148 -24.51 -18.83 4.10
C LYS A 148 -25.20 -18.33 2.84
N LYS A 149 -25.18 -19.13 1.77
CA LYS A 149 -26.10 -18.93 0.65
C LYS A 149 -27.49 -18.99 1.27
N GLU A 150 -28.13 -17.85 1.46
CA GLU A 150 -29.57 -17.82 1.61
C GLU A 150 -30.13 -18.46 0.35
N LYS A 151 -30.80 -19.60 0.53
CA LYS A 151 -31.64 -20.18 -0.49
C LYS A 151 -32.78 -19.19 -0.68
N THR A 152 -32.70 -18.35 -1.70
CA THR A 152 -33.88 -17.70 -2.23
C THR A 152 -34.64 -18.76 -2.99
N ASN A 153 -35.80 -19.13 -2.45
CA ASN A 153 -36.83 -19.92 -3.14
C ASN A 153 -37.42 -19.12 -4.30
#